data_AF-A0A3Q8CCU2-F1
#
_entry.id   AF-A0A3Q8CCU2-F1
#
_cell.length_a   1.000
_cell.length_b   1.000
_cell.length_c   1.000
_cell.angle_alpha   90.00
_cell.angle_beta   90.00
_cell.angle_gamma   90.00
#
_symmetry.space_group_name_H-M   'P 1'
#
loop_
_entity.id
_entity.type
_entity.pdbx_description
1 polymer ?
#
loop_
_entity_poly.entity_id
_entity_poly.type
_entity_poly.pdbx_seq_one_letter_code
_entity_poly.pdbx_strand_id
1 'polypeptide(L)'
;MNDKISTFAFKRLLKDDNTRLIHGVLKSLSISPTRNDYQDLYQEGCLLYVEAYKHFFTTHSHEDLELFGPYAFRRIKWRLLDHVRKEARHQKHCKPLITISNDKSTENDIYPNSLANNFEGEILASAFFQELWDRCTLQEQAYLANRVAGISVTKMAKMLGVSRQAIYKWRDGVIRKAKRIVAR
;
A
#
# COMPACT_ATOMS: atom_id res chain seq x y z
N MET A 1 18.72 -14.07 -29.14
CA MET A 1 17.46 -13.89 -29.91
C MET A 1 16.49 -12.87 -29.29
N ASN A 2 16.47 -12.67 -27.97
CA ASN A 2 15.55 -11.73 -27.28
C ASN A 2 15.76 -10.22 -27.59
N ASP A 3 16.96 -9.78 -27.93
CA ASP A 3 17.21 -8.34 -28.14
C ASP A 3 16.54 -7.79 -29.39
N LYS A 4 16.47 -8.56 -30.48
CA LYS A 4 15.83 -8.11 -31.73
C LYS A 4 14.34 -7.83 -31.54
N ILE A 5 13.65 -8.67 -30.76
CA ILE A 5 12.22 -8.52 -30.46
C ILE A 5 12.00 -7.27 -29.58
N SER A 6 12.88 -7.04 -28.60
CA SER A 6 12.84 -5.84 -27.75
C SER A 6 12.97 -4.57 -28.59
N THR A 7 13.98 -4.51 -29.45
CA THR A 7 14.23 -3.36 -30.32
C THR A 7 13.06 -3.09 -31.26
N PHE A 8 12.44 -4.14 -31.80
CA PHE A 8 11.25 -4.01 -32.63
C PHE A 8 10.05 -3.48 -31.85
N ALA A 9 9.83 -3.98 -30.63
CA ALA A 9 8.77 -3.51 -29.75
C ALA A 9 8.93 -2.03 -29.38
N PHE A 10 10.15 -1.57 -29.05
CA PHE A 10 10.44 -0.15 -28.80
C PHE A 10 10.23 0.71 -30.04
N LYS A 11 10.70 0.28 -31.22
CA LYS A 11 10.44 1.00 -32.48
C LYS A 11 8.95 1.12 -32.78
N ARG A 12 8.17 0.09 -32.47
CA ARG A 12 6.72 0.13 -32.64
C ARG A 12 6.06 1.03 -31.61
N LEU A 13 6.52 1.01 -30.37
CA LEU A 13 6.04 1.91 -29.32
C LEU A 13 6.24 3.39 -29.69
N LEU A 14 7.40 3.73 -30.27
CA LEU A 14 7.76 5.08 -30.70
C LEU A 14 6.93 5.60 -31.90
N LYS A 15 6.07 4.76 -32.51
CA LYS A 15 5.05 5.27 -33.43
C LYS A 15 3.94 5.95 -32.61
N ASP A 16 3.58 7.17 -32.97
CA ASP A 16 2.68 8.06 -32.20
C ASP A 16 1.37 7.40 -31.74
N ASP A 17 0.81 6.46 -32.49
CA ASP A 17 -0.43 5.78 -32.09
C ASP A 17 -0.28 4.89 -30.84
N ASN A 18 0.92 4.35 -30.59
CA ASN A 18 1.17 3.42 -29.49
C ASN A 18 1.60 4.14 -28.21
N THR A 19 2.21 5.33 -28.28
CA THR A 19 2.45 6.18 -27.10
C THR A 19 1.13 6.69 -26.51
N ARG A 20 0.12 6.94 -27.37
CA ARG A 20 -1.24 7.29 -26.94
C ARG A 20 -1.89 6.22 -26.08
N LEU A 21 -1.57 4.93 -26.31
CA LEU A 21 -2.06 3.83 -25.48
C LEU A 21 -1.59 3.99 -24.03
N ILE A 22 -0.31 4.33 -23.82
CA ILE A 22 0.26 4.53 -22.48
C ILE A 22 -0.39 5.73 -21.80
N HIS A 23 -0.52 6.86 -22.50
CA HIS A 23 -1.24 8.02 -21.98
C HIS A 23 -2.70 7.70 -21.64
N GLY A 24 -3.37 6.88 -22.44
CA GLY A 24 -4.71 6.38 -22.16
C GLY A 24 -4.78 5.54 -20.89
N VAL A 25 -3.78 4.68 -20.66
CA VAL A 25 -3.67 3.89 -19.42
C VAL A 25 -3.50 4.81 -18.21
N LEU A 26 -2.56 5.76 -18.26
CA LEU A 26 -2.30 6.71 -17.17
C LEU A 26 -3.56 7.54 -16.85
N LYS A 27 -4.23 8.04 -17.88
CA LYS A 27 -5.51 8.76 -17.74
C LYS A 27 -6.58 7.89 -17.07
N SER A 28 -6.69 6.61 -17.44
CA SER A 28 -7.64 5.67 -16.84
C SER A 28 -7.39 5.37 -15.36
N LEU A 29 -6.17 5.64 -14.88
CA LEU A 29 -5.77 5.54 -13.48
C LEU A 29 -5.85 6.87 -12.73
N SER A 30 -6.41 7.91 -13.35
CA SER A 30 -6.47 9.28 -12.81
C SER A 30 -5.09 9.87 -12.48
N ILE A 31 -4.06 9.47 -13.23
CA ILE A 31 -2.71 10.01 -13.09
C ILE A 31 -2.60 11.25 -14.00
N SER A 32 -2.48 12.42 -13.38
CA SER A 32 -2.34 13.70 -14.09
C SER A 32 -0.91 13.89 -14.61
N PRO A 33 -0.71 14.52 -15.78
CA PRO A 33 0.61 14.99 -16.24
C PRO A 33 1.32 15.94 -15.28
N THR A 34 0.56 16.59 -14.39
CA THR A 34 1.11 17.49 -13.36
C THR A 34 1.65 16.77 -12.13
N ARG A 35 1.49 15.44 -12.05
CA ARG A 35 2.02 14.63 -10.93
C ARG A 35 3.54 14.53 -11.04
N ASN A 36 4.24 14.64 -9.92
CA ASN A 36 5.72 14.70 -9.89
C ASN A 36 6.40 13.47 -10.50
N ASP A 37 5.81 12.30 -10.30
CA ASP A 37 6.27 10.99 -10.78
C ASP A 37 5.58 10.56 -12.10
N TYR A 38 4.92 11.48 -12.80
CA TYR A 38 4.24 11.17 -14.05
C TYR A 38 5.20 10.61 -15.12
N GLN A 39 6.37 11.23 -15.27
CA GLN A 39 7.37 10.79 -16.25
C GLN A 39 7.90 9.41 -15.93
N ASP A 40 8.10 9.10 -14.64
CA ASP A 40 8.56 7.79 -14.20
C ASP A 40 7.51 6.71 -14.53
N LEU A 41 6.24 6.97 -14.24
CA LEU A 41 5.14 6.04 -14.55
C LEU A 41 4.92 5.88 -16.05
N TYR A 42 5.16 6.94 -16.83
CA TYR A 42 5.14 6.85 -18.28
C TYR A 42 6.24 5.93 -18.79
N GLN A 43 7.48 6.10 -18.34
CA GLN A 43 8.59 5.23 -18.70
C GLN A 43 8.36 3.78 -18.26
N GLU A 44 7.84 3.57 -17.05
CA GLU A 44 7.45 2.24 -16.57
C GLU A 44 6.38 1.61 -17.48
N GLY A 45 5.40 2.41 -17.92
CA GLY A 45 4.42 2.00 -18.92
C GLY A 45 5.04 1.56 -20.24
N CYS A 46 6.10 2.26 -20.70
CA CYS A 46 6.85 1.90 -21.90
C CYS A 46 7.56 0.55 -21.76
N LEU A 47 8.19 0.29 -20.61
CA LEU A 47 8.84 -0.98 -20.33
C LEU A 47 7.82 -2.12 -20.30
N LEU A 48 6.70 -1.91 -19.61
CA LEU A 48 5.60 -2.87 -19.52
C LEU A 48 4.97 -3.19 -20.88
N TYR A 49 4.91 -2.21 -21.78
CA TYR A 49 4.48 -2.43 -23.16
C TYR A 49 5.41 -3.39 -23.90
N VAL A 50 6.73 -3.21 -23.78
CA VAL A 50 7.71 -4.10 -24.42
C VAL A 50 7.66 -5.51 -23.84
N GLU A 51 7.47 -5.64 -22.53
CA GLU A 51 7.23 -6.95 -21.90
C GLU A 51 5.94 -7.61 -22.39
N ALA A 52 4.85 -6.84 -22.48
CA ALA A 52 3.57 -7.31 -22.99
C ALA A 52 3.73 -7.78 -24.44
N TYR A 53 4.48 -7.04 -25.27
CA TYR A 53 4.77 -7.38 -26.66
C TYR A 53 5.51 -8.71 -26.76
N LYS A 54 6.61 -8.88 -26.01
CA LYS A 54 7.37 -10.13 -25.98
C LYS A 54 6.49 -11.32 -25.60
N HIS A 55 5.71 -11.18 -24.53
CA HIS A 55 4.86 -12.25 -24.04
C HIS A 55 3.65 -12.54 -24.96
N PHE A 56 3.19 -11.56 -25.72
CA PHE A 56 2.10 -11.78 -26.66
C PHE A 56 2.59 -12.64 -27.84
N PHE A 57 3.72 -12.28 -28.44
CA PHE A 57 4.30 -12.97 -29.60
C PHE A 57 5.05 -14.27 -29.29
N THR A 58 5.15 -14.67 -28.02
CA THR A 58 5.55 -16.04 -27.68
C THR A 58 4.43 -17.05 -27.90
N THR A 59 3.18 -16.60 -27.98
CA THR A 59 2.00 -17.49 -28.04
C THR A 59 1.10 -17.19 -29.24
N HIS A 60 1.15 -15.97 -29.78
CA HIS A 60 0.32 -15.51 -30.88
C HIS A 60 1.14 -15.18 -32.12
N SER A 61 0.52 -15.32 -33.29
CA SER A 61 1.15 -14.98 -34.57
C SER A 61 1.12 -13.47 -34.82
N HIS A 62 1.88 -13.02 -35.82
CA HIS A 62 1.83 -11.61 -36.27
C HIS A 62 0.48 -11.20 -36.86
N GLU A 63 -0.37 -12.17 -37.21
CA GLU A 63 -1.74 -11.96 -37.71
C GLU A 63 -2.70 -11.51 -36.59
N ASP A 64 -2.41 -11.83 -35.32
CA ASP A 64 -3.23 -11.48 -34.15
C ASP A 64 -2.94 -10.07 -33.60
N LEU A 65 -2.24 -9.23 -34.38
CA LEU A 65 -1.72 -7.93 -33.94
C LEU A 65 -2.83 -6.96 -33.50
N GLU A 66 -4.05 -7.09 -34.02
CA GLU A 66 -5.19 -6.29 -33.60
C GLU A 66 -5.62 -6.58 -32.15
N LEU A 67 -5.41 -7.80 -31.68
CA LEU A 67 -5.72 -8.21 -30.29
C LEU A 67 -4.70 -7.68 -29.29
N PHE A 68 -3.51 -7.27 -29.77
CA PHE A 68 -2.43 -6.81 -28.90
C PHE A 68 -2.77 -5.51 -28.17
N GLY A 69 -3.46 -4.56 -28.81
CA GLY A 69 -3.80 -3.26 -28.21
C GLY A 69 -4.61 -3.40 -26.91
N PRO A 70 -5.79 -4.06 -26.93
CA PRO A 70 -6.60 -4.32 -25.74
C PRO A 70 -5.85 -5.15 -24.68
N TYR A 71 -5.07 -6.14 -25.11
CA TYR A 71 -4.24 -6.96 -24.22
C TYR A 71 -3.20 -6.12 -23.47
N ALA A 72 -2.42 -5.32 -24.20
CA ALA A 72 -1.39 -4.44 -23.66
C ALA A 72 -2.01 -3.41 -22.72
N PHE A 73 -3.11 -2.77 -23.11
CA PHE A 73 -3.82 -1.80 -22.28
C PHE A 73 -4.20 -2.39 -20.91
N ARG A 74 -4.82 -3.58 -20.91
CA ARG A 74 -5.19 -4.25 -19.66
C ARG A 74 -3.94 -4.60 -18.84
N ARG A 75 -2.94 -5.23 -19.44
CA ARG A 75 -1.73 -5.66 -18.72
C ARG A 75 -0.97 -4.47 -18.09
N ILE A 76 -0.74 -3.40 -18.85
CA ILE A 76 -0.04 -2.20 -18.37
C ILE A 76 -0.83 -1.54 -17.25
N LYS A 77 -2.17 -1.39 -17.41
CA LYS A 77 -3.03 -0.79 -16.39
C LYS A 77 -2.93 -1.50 -15.05
N TRP A 78 -3.02 -2.83 -15.04
CA TRP A 78 -2.98 -3.61 -13.81
C TRP A 78 -1.60 -3.53 -13.14
N ARG A 79 -0.52 -3.60 -13.93
CA ARG A 79 0.85 -3.49 -13.41
C ARG A 79 1.15 -2.13 -12.80
N LEU A 80 0.79 -1.04 -13.48
CA LEU A 80 0.94 0.31 -12.94
C LEU A 80 0.07 0.55 -11.71
N LEU A 81 -1.15 0.03 -11.69
CA LEU A 81 -2.02 0.11 -10.50
C LEU A 81 -1.39 -0.58 -9.29
N ASP A 82 -0.80 -1.75 -9.49
CA ASP A 82 -0.10 -2.47 -8.42
C ASP A 82 1.14 -1.71 -7.94
N HIS A 83 1.87 -1.06 -8.84
CA HIS A 83 2.99 -0.17 -8.51
C HIS A 83 2.53 0.98 -7.61
N VAL A 84 1.54 1.76 -8.05
CA VAL A 84 0.99 2.90 -7.29
C VAL A 84 0.45 2.45 -5.93
N ARG A 85 -0.22 1.29 -5.86
CA ARG A 85 -0.69 0.73 -4.59
C ARG A 85 0.46 0.33 -3.66
N LYS A 86 1.56 -0.18 -4.21
CA LYS A 86 2.75 -0.55 -3.45
C LYS A 86 3.41 0.71 -2.87
N GLU A 87 3.58 1.76 -3.66
CA GLU A 87 4.09 3.04 -3.21
C GLU A 87 3.20 3.68 -2.15
N ALA A 88 1.89 3.70 -2.35
CA ALA A 88 0.94 4.23 -1.36
C ALA A 88 1.02 3.45 -0.03
N ARG A 89 1.23 2.14 -0.07
CA ARG A 89 1.48 1.34 1.15
C ARG A 89 2.82 1.71 1.78
N HIS A 90 3.89 1.84 0.98
CA HIS A 90 5.20 2.23 1.50
C HIS A 90 5.17 3.63 2.13
N GLN A 91 4.56 4.63 1.49
CA GLN A 91 4.41 5.97 2.04
C GLN A 91 3.57 6.00 3.33
N LYS A 92 2.54 5.15 3.45
CA LYS A 92 1.79 5.00 4.70
C LYS A 92 2.65 4.49 5.87
N HIS A 93 3.63 3.64 5.58
CA HIS A 93 4.57 3.09 6.57
C HIS A 93 5.80 3.97 6.77
N CYS A 94 6.20 4.72 5.75
CA CYS A 94 7.29 5.69 5.72
C CYS A 94 6.73 7.11 5.81
N LYS A 95 6.06 7.46 6.91
CA LYS A 95 5.87 8.88 7.23
C LYS A 95 7.25 9.47 7.53
N PRO A 96 7.74 10.46 6.77
CA PRO A 96 9.03 11.08 7.07
C PRO A 96 8.94 11.79 8.42
N LEU A 97 9.93 11.55 9.28
CA LEU A 97 10.08 12.26 10.55
C LEU A 97 10.46 13.74 10.36
N ILE A 98 10.83 14.19 9.15
CA ILE A 98 11.25 15.58 8.89
C ILE A 98 10.92 15.96 7.43
N THR A 99 10.07 16.96 7.24
CA THR A 99 10.09 17.82 6.04
C THR A 99 9.79 19.24 6.50
N ILE A 100 10.84 19.91 6.98
CA ILE A 100 11.00 21.37 7.04
C ILE A 100 11.76 21.65 5.72
N SER A 101 11.36 22.52 4.78
CA SER A 101 11.14 23.97 4.78
C SER A 101 10.71 24.33 3.33
N ASN A 102 9.78 25.23 3.01
CA ASN A 102 9.81 26.69 3.12
C ASN A 102 8.42 27.23 2.75
N ASP A 103 7.75 27.99 3.62
CA ASP A 103 7.55 29.45 3.41
C ASP A 103 6.75 30.06 4.59
N LYS A 104 7.38 31.08 5.19
CA LYS A 104 6.83 32.24 5.93
C LYS A 104 6.07 32.05 7.26
N SER A 105 6.85 32.30 8.32
CA SER A 105 6.54 33.16 9.47
C SER A 105 5.34 32.83 10.38
N THR A 106 5.63 32.01 11.40
CA THR A 106 5.33 32.36 12.80
C THR A 106 6.34 31.62 13.69
N GLU A 107 7.36 32.36 14.15
CA GLU A 107 8.30 31.93 15.19
C GLU A 107 7.55 31.93 16.54
N ASN A 108 7.13 30.75 17.02
CA ASN A 108 6.99 30.48 18.47
C ASN A 108 6.65 29.03 18.88
N ASP A 109 6.53 28.06 17.98
CA ASP A 109 6.27 26.66 18.40
C ASP A 109 7.41 25.72 17.99
N ILE A 110 8.61 26.03 18.48
CA ILE A 110 9.72 25.08 18.50
C ILE A 110 9.46 24.17 19.71
N TYR A 111 9.21 22.88 19.44
CA TYR A 111 8.71 21.80 20.32
C TYR A 111 7.18 21.70 20.42
N PRO A 112 6.55 20.63 19.88
CA PRO A 112 5.32 20.16 20.48
C PRO A 112 5.71 19.66 21.87
N ASN A 113 5.32 20.43 22.88
CA ASN A 113 5.19 19.98 24.26
C ASN A 113 4.06 18.91 24.37
N SER A 114 4.06 17.92 23.49
CA SER A 114 3.04 16.85 23.44
C SER A 114 3.25 15.80 24.51
N LEU A 115 4.41 15.80 25.19
CA LEU A 115 4.63 15.00 26.39
C LEU A 115 4.16 15.71 27.67
N ALA A 116 4.10 17.06 27.72
CA ALA A 116 3.54 17.72 28.90
C ALA A 116 2.04 18.01 28.80
N ASN A 117 1.45 18.06 27.59
CA ASN A 117 0.02 18.41 27.43
C ASN A 117 -0.93 17.20 27.34
N ASN A 118 -0.47 15.97 27.55
CA ASN A 118 -1.33 14.77 27.53
C ASN A 118 -1.10 13.83 28.73
N PHE A 119 -0.54 14.32 29.83
CA PHE A 119 -0.37 13.52 31.06
C PHE A 119 -1.69 12.89 31.53
N GLU A 120 -2.78 13.65 31.49
CA GLU A 120 -4.12 13.16 31.80
C GLU A 120 -4.59 12.09 30.80
N GLY A 121 -4.31 12.28 29.51
CA GLY A 121 -4.61 11.30 28.46
C GLY A 121 -3.82 9.99 28.61
N GLU A 122 -2.56 10.05 29.04
CA GLU A 122 -1.74 8.87 29.31
C GLU A 122 -2.20 8.14 30.58
N ILE A 123 -2.58 8.87 31.63
CA ILE A 123 -3.20 8.28 32.83
C ILE A 123 -4.51 7.59 32.49
N LEU A 124 -5.40 8.26 31.73
CA LEU A 124 -6.67 7.68 31.31
C LEU A 124 -6.47 6.44 30.41
N ALA A 125 -5.52 6.50 29.48
CA ALA A 125 -5.21 5.37 28.60
C ALA A 125 -4.64 4.18 29.38
N SER A 126 -3.73 4.42 30.32
CA SER A 126 -3.14 3.37 31.17
C SER A 126 -4.17 2.75 32.11
N ALA A 127 -5.00 3.56 32.77
CA ALA A 127 -6.10 3.09 33.62
C ALA A 127 -7.11 2.26 32.81
N PHE A 128 -7.49 2.73 31.63
CA PHE A 128 -8.37 1.99 30.72
C PHE A 128 -7.75 0.65 30.30
N PHE A 129 -6.47 0.66 29.93
CA PHE A 129 -5.79 -0.55 29.49
C PHE A 129 -5.70 -1.59 30.61
N GLN A 130 -5.43 -1.13 31.84
CA GLN A 130 -5.40 -1.97 33.03
C GLN A 130 -6.77 -2.57 33.35
N GLU A 131 -7.84 -1.77 33.32
CA GLU A 131 -9.20 -2.29 33.53
C GLU A 131 -9.60 -3.30 32.44
N LEU A 132 -9.24 -3.03 31.18
CA LEU A 132 -9.47 -3.97 30.08
C LEU A 132 -8.68 -5.26 30.28
N TRP A 133 -7.42 -5.15 30.69
CA TRP A 133 -6.53 -6.28 30.95
C TRP A 133 -7.10 -7.20 32.04
N ASP A 134 -7.56 -6.64 33.15
CA ASP A 134 -8.12 -7.39 34.28
C ASP A 134 -9.43 -8.11 33.93
N ARG A 135 -10.22 -7.53 33.03
CA ARG A 135 -11.46 -8.16 32.55
C ARG A 135 -11.22 -9.20 31.45
N CYS A 136 -10.05 -9.23 30.82
CA CYS A 136 -9.71 -10.15 29.75
C CYS A 136 -9.34 -11.55 30.27
N THR A 137 -9.67 -12.58 29.50
CA THR A 137 -9.19 -13.95 29.80
C THR A 137 -7.72 -14.09 29.44
N LEU A 138 -7.02 -15.12 29.94
CA LEU A 138 -5.61 -15.37 29.63
C LEU A 138 -5.32 -15.43 28.12
N GLN A 139 -6.25 -15.95 27.32
CA GLN A 139 -6.16 -16.01 25.86
C GLN A 139 -6.35 -14.63 25.20
N GLU A 140 -7.26 -13.82 25.73
CA GLU A 140 -7.50 -12.45 25.27
C GLU A 140 -6.34 -11.52 25.65
N GLN A 141 -5.76 -11.70 26.83
CA GLN A 141 -4.54 -11.04 27.27
C GLN A 141 -3.36 -11.42 26.39
N ALA A 142 -3.20 -12.71 26.06
CA ALA A 142 -2.19 -13.15 25.10
C ALA A 142 -2.37 -12.48 23.73
N TYR A 143 -3.61 -12.35 23.24
CA TYR A 143 -3.89 -11.55 22.05
C TYR A 143 -3.45 -10.09 22.23
N LEU A 144 -3.89 -9.41 23.29
CA LEU A 144 -3.59 -8.00 23.56
C LEU A 144 -2.08 -7.74 23.62
N ALA A 145 -1.33 -8.49 24.43
CA ALA A 145 0.13 -8.34 24.56
C ALA A 145 0.84 -8.48 23.21
N ASN A 146 0.48 -9.50 22.43
CA ASN A 146 1.06 -9.71 21.11
C ASN A 146 0.70 -8.59 20.12
N ARG A 147 -0.49 -7.99 20.24
CA ARG A 147 -0.89 -6.86 19.40
C ARG A 147 -0.19 -5.56 19.77
N VAL A 148 0.04 -5.29 21.06
CA VAL A 148 0.86 -4.16 21.51
C VAL A 148 2.29 -4.30 21.00
N ALA A 149 2.83 -5.52 20.99
CA ALA A 149 4.14 -5.82 20.40
C ALA A 149 4.19 -5.79 18.86
N GLY A 150 3.10 -5.44 18.16
CA GLY A 150 3.06 -5.33 16.70
C GLY A 150 3.06 -6.66 15.93
N ILE A 151 2.81 -7.79 16.60
CA ILE A 151 2.86 -9.12 15.99
C ILE A 151 1.58 -9.37 15.14
N SER A 152 1.79 -9.84 13.90
CA SER A 152 0.68 -10.16 13.00
C SER A 152 -0.11 -11.38 13.47
N VAL A 153 -1.42 -11.44 13.16
CA VAL A 153 -2.31 -12.57 13.53
C VAL A 153 -1.79 -13.90 12.99
N THR A 154 -1.21 -13.90 11.79
CA THR A 154 -0.62 -15.11 11.20
C THR A 154 0.61 -15.59 11.97
N LYS A 155 1.48 -14.67 12.40
CA LYS A 155 2.67 -15.00 13.20
C LYS A 155 2.26 -15.46 14.60
N MET A 156 1.26 -14.81 15.20
CA MET A 156 0.69 -15.16 16.49
C MET A 156 0.07 -16.57 16.48
N ALA A 157 -0.68 -16.93 15.43
CA ALA A 157 -1.26 -18.26 15.26
C ALA A 157 -0.20 -19.36 15.29
N LYS A 158 0.89 -19.15 14.53
CA LYS A 158 2.02 -20.09 14.47
C LYS A 158 2.75 -20.17 15.82
N MET A 159 3.01 -19.03 16.45
CA MET A 159 3.76 -18.95 17.70
C MET A 159 3.02 -19.59 18.88
N LEU A 160 1.70 -19.40 18.96
CA LEU A 160 0.86 -19.92 20.04
C LEU A 160 0.27 -21.31 19.73
N GLY A 161 0.55 -21.88 18.56
CA GLY A 161 0.05 -23.21 18.17
C GLY A 161 -1.48 -23.27 17.98
N VAL A 162 -2.14 -22.15 17.69
CA VAL A 162 -3.60 -22.06 17.56
C VAL A 162 -4.03 -21.67 16.15
N SER A 163 -5.28 -21.98 15.80
CA SER A 163 -5.85 -21.56 14.52
C SER A 163 -6.02 -20.03 14.47
N ARG A 164 -5.97 -19.45 13.27
CA ARG A 164 -6.25 -18.01 13.09
C ARG A 164 -7.67 -17.64 13.56
N GLN A 165 -8.62 -18.58 13.45
CA GLN A 165 -9.99 -18.39 13.89
C GLN A 165 -10.09 -18.23 15.42
N ALA A 166 -9.28 -18.99 16.19
CA ALA A 166 -9.20 -18.82 17.64
C ALA A 166 -8.74 -17.40 18.01
N ILE A 167 -7.72 -16.89 17.31
CA ILE A 167 -7.21 -15.53 17.55
C ILE A 167 -8.24 -14.46 17.19
N TYR A 168 -8.99 -14.62 16.10
CA TYR A 168 -10.09 -13.70 15.78
C TYR A 168 -11.18 -13.74 16.85
N LYS A 169 -11.52 -14.92 17.38
CA LYS A 169 -12.45 -15.05 18.50
C LYS A 169 -11.95 -14.31 19.75
N TRP A 170 -10.65 -14.39 20.07
CA TRP A 170 -10.04 -13.65 21.18
C TRP A 170 -10.09 -12.14 20.96
N ARG A 171 -9.76 -11.66 19.74
CA ARG A 171 -9.92 -10.25 19.36
C ARG A 171 -11.34 -9.77 19.60
N ASP A 172 -12.33 -10.51 19.10
CA ASP A 172 -13.73 -10.10 19.19
C ASP A 172 -14.21 -10.12 20.64
N GLY A 173 -13.65 -11.01 21.48
CA GLY A 173 -13.76 -11.00 22.93
C GLY A 173 -13.29 -9.69 23.56
N VAL A 174 -12.04 -9.31 23.26
CA VAL A 174 -11.43 -8.05 23.72
C VAL A 174 -12.24 -6.84 23.29
N ILE A 175 -12.64 -6.75 22.01
CA ILE A 175 -13.43 -5.63 21.49
C ILE A 175 -14.77 -5.51 22.23
N ARG A 176 -15.45 -6.63 22.49
CA ARG A 176 -16.72 -6.63 23.22
C ARG A 176 -16.55 -6.10 24.65
N LYS A 177 -15.45 -6.47 25.33
CA LYS A 177 -15.15 -6.01 26.69
C LYS A 177 -14.76 -4.54 26.72
N ALA A 178 -13.93 -4.10 25.78
CA ALA A 178 -13.56 -2.69 25.62
C ALA A 178 -14.81 -1.81 25.40
N LYS A 179 -15.72 -2.23 24.52
CA LYS A 179 -17.00 -1.51 24.29
C LYS A 179 -17.85 -1.39 25.55
N ARG A 180 -17.86 -2.39 26.43
CA ARG A 180 -18.59 -2.35 27.70
C ARG A 180 -17.97 -1.39 28.71
N ILE A 181 -16.65 -1.23 28.70
CA ILE A 181 -15.95 -0.27 29.56
C ILE A 181 -16.24 1.16 29.09
N VAL A 182 -16.22 1.40 27.77
CA VAL A 182 -16.49 2.73 27.20
C VAL A 182 -17.97 3.15 27.32
N ALA A 183 -18.89 2.19 27.30
CA ALA A 183 -20.33 2.46 27.44
C ALA A 183 -20.82 2.62 28.89
N ARG A 184 -19.90 2.59 29.86
CA ARG A 184 -20.16 2.78 31.29
C ARG A 184 -20.10 4.26 31.63
#